data_AF-A0A7K2A183-F1
#
_entry.id   AF-A0A7K2A183-F1
#
_cell.length_a   1.000
_cell.length_b   1.000
_cell.length_c   1.000
_cell.angle_alpha   90.00
_cell.angle_beta   90.00
_cell.angle_gamma   90.00
#
_symmetry.space_group_name_H-M   'P 1'
#
loop_
_entity.id
_entity.type
_entity.pdbx_description
1 polymer ?
#
loop_
_entity_poly.entity_id
_entity_poly.type
_entity_poly.pdbx_seq_one_letter_code
_entity_poly.pdbx_strand_id
1 'polypeptide(L)'
;MEASDPDFWHLRESYTFDRNVIAEIRRAANTGIYRIRGWGAKRHLPTLDDLVFLGASMSRYPLEGYREACGTDVVIGEGRAERPVHLKIPVTIAGMSFGSLSAQAKEAL
;
A
#
# COMPACT_ATOMS: atom_id res chain seq x y z
N MET A 1 13.89 -10.18 -46.75
CA MET A 1 15.06 -10.48 -45.89
C MET A 1 14.67 -9.99 -44.51
N GLU A 2 14.24 -10.94 -43.68
CA GLU A 2 13.48 -10.73 -42.43
C GLU A 2 14.17 -9.79 -41.44
N ALA A 3 13.37 -8.89 -40.86
CA ALA A 3 13.74 -8.15 -39.67
C ALA A 3 13.91 -9.17 -38.53
N SER A 4 15.14 -9.31 -38.05
CA SER A 4 15.50 -10.15 -36.91
C SER A 4 14.62 -9.81 -35.70
N ASP A 5 13.93 -10.81 -35.19
CA ASP A 5 13.16 -10.78 -33.94
C ASP A 5 14.03 -10.22 -32.80
N PRO A 6 13.65 -9.10 -32.14
CA PRO A 6 14.50 -8.43 -31.16
C PRO A 6 14.73 -9.24 -29.87
N ASP A 7 14.09 -10.39 -29.70
CA ASP A 7 14.16 -11.24 -28.52
C ASP A 7 15.15 -12.43 -28.64
N PHE A 8 16.14 -12.34 -29.54
CA PHE A 8 17.10 -13.44 -29.80
C PHE A 8 18.01 -13.81 -28.60
N TRP A 9 18.10 -12.93 -27.61
CA TRP A 9 18.79 -13.21 -26.36
C TRP A 9 17.76 -13.22 -25.25
N HIS A 10 17.48 -14.39 -24.66
CA HIS A 10 16.69 -14.54 -23.45
C HIS A 10 17.37 -13.83 -22.27
N LEU A 11 17.33 -12.49 -22.29
CA LEU A 11 17.89 -11.61 -21.28
C LEU A 11 17.13 -11.88 -20.00
N ARG A 12 17.85 -12.45 -19.02
CA ARG A 12 17.31 -12.68 -17.68
C ARG A 12 16.88 -11.33 -17.10
N GLU A 13 15.59 -11.23 -16.81
CA GLU A 13 15.02 -10.02 -16.22
C GLU A 13 15.68 -9.73 -14.86
N SER A 14 16.04 -8.47 -14.65
CA SER A 14 16.56 -8.02 -13.37
C SER A 14 15.41 -7.97 -12.37
N TYR A 15 15.55 -8.65 -11.24
CA TYR A 15 14.58 -8.58 -10.15
C TYR A 15 14.43 -7.14 -9.60
N THR A 16 15.49 -6.33 -9.69
CA THR A 16 15.50 -4.94 -9.22
C THR A 16 14.94 -3.96 -10.26
N PHE A 17 15.07 -4.30 -11.55
CA PHE A 17 14.64 -3.45 -12.66
C PHE A 17 13.80 -4.28 -13.63
N ASP A 18 12.55 -4.53 -13.23
CA ASP A 18 11.58 -5.21 -14.09
C ASP A 18 11.22 -4.35 -15.33
N ARG A 19 10.51 -4.95 -16.28
CA ARG A 19 10.07 -4.27 -17.51
C ARG A 19 9.24 -3.00 -17.23
N ASN A 20 8.47 -2.96 -16.14
CA ASN A 20 7.65 -1.80 -15.79
C ASN A 20 8.50 -0.64 -15.25
N VAL A 21 9.50 -0.94 -14.42
CA VAL A 21 10.47 0.02 -13.88
C VAL A 21 11.29 0.62 -15.02
N ILE A 22 11.79 -0.23 -15.94
CA ILE A 22 12.53 0.22 -17.12
C ILE A 22 11.66 1.10 -18.02
N ALA A 23 10.38 0.73 -18.23
CA ALA A 23 9.44 1.52 -19.00
C ALA A 23 9.18 2.90 -18.38
N GLU A 24 9.03 2.97 -17.05
CA GLU A 24 8.82 4.25 -16.36
C GLU A 24 10.08 5.12 -16.37
N ILE A 25 11.28 4.53 -16.23
CA ILE A 25 12.56 5.27 -16.37
C ILE A 25 12.66 5.90 -17.76
N ARG A 26 12.37 5.14 -18.82
CA ARG A 26 12.38 5.63 -20.20
C ARG A 26 11.36 6.73 -20.42
N ARG A 27 10.14 6.55 -19.91
CA ARG A 27 9.08 7.56 -19.96
C ARG A 27 9.49 8.85 -19.26
N ALA A 28 10.03 8.76 -18.04
CA ALA A 28 10.46 9.91 -17.26
C ALA A 28 11.62 10.66 -17.95
N ALA A 29 12.58 9.94 -18.52
CA ALA A 29 13.70 10.52 -19.27
C ALA A 29 13.21 11.26 -20.54
N ASN A 30 12.23 10.71 -21.26
CA ASN A 30 11.71 11.31 -22.49
C ASN A 30 10.78 12.50 -22.25
N THR A 31 10.00 12.47 -21.15
CA THR A 31 8.98 13.50 -20.89
C THR A 31 9.45 14.58 -19.91
N GLY A 32 10.49 14.32 -19.12
CA GLY A 32 10.90 15.18 -18.01
C GLY A 32 9.91 15.22 -16.84
N ILE A 33 8.86 14.39 -16.87
CA ILE A 33 7.77 14.41 -15.89
C ILE A 33 7.94 13.21 -14.94
N TYR A 34 8.10 13.51 -13.65
CA TYR A 34 8.07 12.48 -12.60
C TYR A 34 6.64 12.27 -12.09
N ARG A 35 6.30 11.05 -11.70
CA ARG A 35 4.99 10.73 -11.16
C ARG A 35 4.98 10.97 -9.65
N ILE A 36 4.19 11.94 -9.17
CA ILE A 36 3.89 12.09 -7.75
C ILE A 36 2.91 10.99 -7.37
N ARG A 37 3.42 9.87 -6.84
CA ARG A 37 2.60 8.77 -6.32
C ARG A 37 3.14 8.31 -4.98
N GLY A 38 2.27 7.75 -4.15
CA GLY A 38 2.72 6.93 -3.04
C GLY A 38 3.52 5.74 -3.60
N TRP A 39 4.75 5.56 -3.12
CA TRP A 39 5.53 4.38 -3.46
C TRP A 39 4.94 3.21 -2.67
N GLY A 40 4.60 2.11 -3.35
CA GLY A 40 4.24 0.85 -2.70
C GLY A 40 5.44 0.23 -1.98
N ALA A 41 5.30 -1.00 -1.49
CA ALA A 41 6.42 -1.69 -0.88
C ALA A 41 7.58 -1.89 -1.88
N LYS A 42 8.82 -1.62 -1.48
CA LYS A 42 10.03 -1.81 -2.33
C LYS A 42 10.45 -3.27 -2.47
N ARG A 43 9.86 -4.17 -1.69
CA ARG A 43 10.10 -5.61 -1.69
C ARG A 43 8.75 -6.32 -1.79
N HIS A 44 8.76 -7.58 -2.22
CA HIS A 44 7.57 -8.39 -2.19
C HIS A 44 7.05 -8.50 -0.74
N LEU A 45 5.81 -8.06 -0.53
CA LEU A 45 5.07 -8.20 0.72
C LEU A 45 3.78 -8.95 0.43
N PRO A 46 3.29 -9.79 1.35
CA PRO A 46 1.95 -10.38 1.24
C PRO A 46 0.89 -9.28 1.08
N THR A 47 -0.09 -9.51 0.22
CA THR A 47 -1.26 -8.64 0.07
C THR A 47 -2.44 -9.21 0.87
N LEU A 48 -3.56 -8.47 0.90
CA LEU A 48 -4.80 -8.98 1.48
C LEU A 48 -5.36 -10.18 0.70
N ASP A 49 -4.97 -10.36 -0.56
CA ASP A 49 -5.38 -11.50 -1.38
C ASP A 49 -4.68 -12.81 -0.96
N ASP A 50 -3.54 -12.70 -0.28
CA ASP A 50 -2.81 -13.85 0.26
C ASP A 50 -3.39 -14.34 1.61
N LEU A 51 -4.34 -13.60 2.19
CA LEU A 51 -4.87 -13.84 3.54
C LEU A 51 -6.31 -14.36 3.51
N VAL A 52 -6.57 -15.39 4.32
CA VAL A 52 -7.93 -15.87 4.59
C VAL A 52 -8.22 -15.68 6.07
N PHE A 53 -9.29 -14.95 6.37
CA PHE A 53 -9.77 -14.76 7.74
C PHE A 53 -10.62 -15.96 8.15
N LEU A 54 -10.28 -16.56 9.29
CA LEU A 54 -11.08 -17.65 9.87
C LEU A 54 -12.32 -17.06 10.52
N GLY A 55 -13.50 -17.52 10.09
CA GLY A 55 -14.76 -17.14 10.71
C GLY A 55 -14.85 -17.64 12.15
N ALA A 56 -15.44 -16.82 13.03
CA ALA A 56 -15.58 -17.16 14.44
C ALA A 56 -16.46 -18.41 14.68
N SER A 57 -17.37 -18.73 13.77
CA SER A 57 -18.46 -19.71 13.91
C SER A 57 -18.07 -21.11 14.38
N MET A 58 -16.80 -21.51 14.22
CA MET A 58 -16.32 -22.81 14.70
C MET A 58 -15.91 -22.81 16.18
N SER A 59 -15.52 -21.66 16.73
CA SER A 59 -14.97 -21.57 18.10
C SER A 59 -15.78 -20.66 19.02
N ARG A 60 -16.44 -19.63 18.49
CA ARG A 60 -17.21 -18.62 19.25
C ARG A 60 -18.33 -18.03 18.39
N TYR A 61 -19.33 -17.47 19.06
CA TYR A 61 -20.36 -16.70 18.37
C TYR A 61 -19.77 -15.36 17.89
N PRO A 62 -19.99 -14.94 16.63
CA PRO A 62 -19.56 -13.64 16.15
C PRO A 62 -20.32 -12.52 16.88
N LEU A 63 -19.66 -11.38 17.08
CA LEU A 63 -20.31 -10.21 17.67
C LEU A 63 -21.46 -9.74 16.76
N GLU A 64 -22.60 -9.43 17.37
CA GLU A 64 -23.76 -8.93 16.65
C GLU A 64 -23.71 -7.40 16.56
N GLY A 65 -23.39 -6.86 15.39
CA GLY A 65 -23.08 -5.43 15.21
C GLY A 65 -24.19 -4.43 15.58
N TYR A 66 -25.44 -4.87 15.75
CA TYR A 66 -26.54 -4.02 16.25
C TYR A 66 -26.72 -4.09 17.77
N ARG A 67 -26.20 -5.13 18.41
CA ARG A 67 -26.40 -5.41 19.84
C ARG A 67 -25.13 -5.21 20.65
N GLU A 68 -23.97 -5.32 20.02
CA GLU A 68 -22.68 -5.30 20.67
C GLU A 68 -21.79 -4.24 20.01
N ALA A 69 -21.08 -3.46 20.83
CA ALA A 69 -20.11 -2.48 20.35
C ALA A 69 -18.78 -3.16 20.04
N CYS A 70 -18.22 -2.89 18.87
CA CYS A 70 -16.86 -3.28 18.51
C CYS A 70 -15.88 -2.18 18.91
N GLY A 71 -14.99 -2.47 19.87
CA GLY A 71 -13.90 -1.58 20.24
C GLY A 71 -12.89 -1.47 19.11
N THR A 72 -12.64 -0.24 18.65
CA THR A 72 -11.68 0.05 17.56
C THR A 72 -10.55 0.96 18.02
N ASP A 73 -10.60 1.43 19.27
CA ASP A 73 -9.55 2.21 19.86
C ASP A 73 -8.27 1.39 20.04
N VAL A 74 -7.14 2.04 19.84
CA VAL A 74 -5.82 1.41 19.92
C VAL A 74 -4.83 2.36 20.58
N VAL A 75 -3.96 1.79 21.42
CA VAL A 75 -2.87 2.50 22.08
C VAL A 75 -1.55 2.02 21.49
N ILE A 76 -0.85 2.90 20.79
CA ILE A 76 0.47 2.60 20.22
C ILE A 76 1.54 2.97 21.24
N GLY A 77 2.37 2.00 21.61
CA GLY A 77 3.47 2.20 22.57
C GLY A 77 3.10 1.96 24.03
N GLU A 78 1.95 1.34 24.31
CA GLU A 78 1.53 0.98 25.67
C GLU A 78 2.62 0.16 26.39
N GLY A 79 3.00 0.59 27.60
CA GLY A 79 4.02 -0.05 28.42
C GLY A 79 5.47 0.08 27.91
N ARG A 80 5.71 0.79 26.79
CA ARG A 80 7.07 0.98 26.22
C ARG A 80 7.43 2.43 25.94
N ALA A 81 6.45 3.30 25.72
CA ALA A 81 6.65 4.72 25.50
C ALA A 81 6.26 5.52 26.75
N GLU A 82 7.04 6.56 27.06
CA GLU A 82 6.69 7.52 28.13
C GLU A 82 5.37 8.26 27.80
N ARG A 83 5.09 8.48 26.51
CA ARG A 83 3.85 9.08 26.01
C ARG A 83 3.25 8.23 24.89
N PRO A 84 2.42 7.23 25.23
CA PRO A 84 1.70 6.41 24.25
C PRO A 84 0.72 7.23 23.43
N VAL A 85 0.47 6.80 22.19
CA VAL A 85 -0.47 7.45 21.27
C VAL A 85 -1.80 6.73 21.33
N HIS A 86 -2.85 7.44 21.71
CA HIS A 86 -4.22 6.92 21.74
C HIS A 86 -4.94 7.30 20.44
N LEU A 87 -5.43 6.30 19.72
CA LEU A 87 -6.22 6.46 18.49
C LEU A 87 -7.62 5.88 18.72
N LYS A 88 -8.65 6.56 18.21
CA LYS A 88 -10.04 6.06 18.28
C LYS A 88 -10.31 4.90 17.33
N ILE A 89 -9.59 4.81 16.23
CA ILE A 89 -9.69 3.76 15.20
C ILE A 89 -8.29 3.39 14.70
N PRO A 90 -8.06 2.16 14.18
CA PRO A 90 -6.73 1.72 13.73
C PRO A 90 -6.47 2.15 12.28
N VAL A 91 -6.93 3.34 11.89
CA VAL A 91 -6.78 3.91 10.56
C VAL A 91 -6.27 5.33 10.70
N THR A 92 -5.12 5.60 10.08
CA THR A 92 -4.53 6.94 10.04
C THR A 92 -4.28 7.35 8.60
N ILE A 93 -4.60 8.60 8.28
CA ILE A 93 -4.26 9.19 6.98
C ILE A 93 -2.83 9.70 7.07
N ALA A 94 -1.92 9.04 6.35
CA ALA A 94 -0.53 9.48 6.30
C ALA A 94 -0.44 10.90 5.72
N GLY A 95 0.52 11.70 6.20
CA GLY A 95 0.78 13.03 5.65
C GLY A 95 1.13 12.93 4.17
N MET A 96 0.30 13.51 3.31
CA MET A 96 0.54 13.50 1.87
C MET A 96 1.13 14.84 1.40
N SER A 97 1.98 14.81 0.37
CA SER A 97 2.57 16.04 -0.17
C SER A 97 1.49 16.98 -0.71
N PHE A 98 1.83 18.27 -0.87
CA PHE A 98 0.85 19.31 -1.25
C PHE A 98 0.13 19.01 -2.59
N GLY A 99 0.68 18.13 -3.44
CA GLY A 99 0.14 17.82 -4.78
C GLY A 99 -0.67 16.52 -4.95
N SER A 100 -0.90 15.71 -3.92
CA SER A 100 -1.61 14.42 -4.09
C SER A 100 -3.13 14.47 -3.89
N LEU A 101 -3.63 15.52 -3.23
CA LEU A 101 -5.06 15.80 -2.98
C LEU A 101 -5.30 17.30 -3.04
N SER A 102 -6.48 17.70 -3.52
CA SER A 102 -6.91 19.10 -3.50
C SER A 102 -7.02 19.63 -2.07
N ALA A 103 -6.96 20.95 -1.90
CA ALA A 103 -7.05 21.58 -0.59
C ALA A 103 -8.40 21.24 0.09
N GLN A 104 -9.49 21.27 -0.66
CA GLN A 104 -10.83 20.94 -0.21
C GLN A 104 -10.92 19.50 0.31
N ALA A 105 -10.25 18.56 -0.36
CA ALA A 105 -10.23 17.17 0.06
C ALA A 105 -9.39 16.95 1.34
N LYS A 106 -8.46 17.85 1.66
CA LYS A 106 -7.69 17.81 2.91
C LYS A 106 -8.45 18.43 4.08
N GLU A 107 -9.26 19.46 3.83
CA GLU A 107 -10.11 20.09 4.84
C GLU A 107 -11.31 19.22 5.26
N ALA A 108 -11.78 18.36 4.35
CA ALA A 108 -12.91 17.46 4.61
C ALA A 108 -12.55 16.20 5.42
N LEU A 109 -11.26 15.95 5.66
CA LEU A 109 -10.72 14.79 6.40
C LEU A 109 -10.46 15.18 7.86
#